data_AF-A0A2T6C4G1-F1
#
_entry.id   AF-A0A2T6C4G1-F1
#
_cell.length_a   1.000
_cell.length_b   1.000
_cell.length_c   1.000
_cell.angle_alpha   90.00
_cell.angle_beta   90.00
_cell.angle_gamma   90.00
#
_symmetry.space_group_name_H-M   'P 1'
#
loop_
_entity.id
_entity.type
_entity.pdbx_description
1 polymer ?
#
loop_
_entity_poly.entity_id
_entity_poly.type
_entity_poly.pdbx_seq_one_letter_code
_entity_poly.pdbx_strand_id
1 'polypeptide(L)'
;MITGYRKEEPGWLIALEEDGRHRPGGVMELGIGPRERKAFYQVAQQMKIREDQRFVHVEPRIHCKVKYKKWTHTGYLREPVFQGF
;
A
#
# COMPACT_ATOMS: atom_id res chain seq x y z
N MET A 1 1.47 -0.37 -6.69
CA MET A 1 0.60 0.79 -6.41
C MET A 1 -0.02 0.66 -5.04
N ILE A 2 -0.42 1.79 -4.43
CA ILE A 2 -1.08 1.83 -3.12
C ILE A 2 -2.60 1.93 -3.33
N THR A 3 -3.34 1.02 -2.71
CA THR A 3 -4.81 0.91 -2.83
C THR A 3 -5.53 1.28 -1.54
N GLY A 4 -4.81 1.50 -0.45
CA GLY A 4 -5.41 1.85 0.83
C GLY A 4 -4.40 1.90 1.97
N TYR A 5 -4.90 2.14 3.18
CA TYR A 5 -4.08 2.17 4.40
C TYR A 5 -4.87 1.72 5.63
N ARG A 6 -4.14 1.25 6.65
CA ARG A 6 -4.66 0.90 7.97
C ARG A 6 -4.93 2.16 8.79
N LYS A 7 -6.01 2.16 9.58
CA LYS A 7 -6.38 3.31 10.41
C LYS A 7 -5.60 3.40 11.72
N GLU A 8 -5.48 2.25 12.39
CA GLU A 8 -4.96 2.18 13.76
C GLU A 8 -3.45 2.03 13.80
N GLU A 9 -2.87 1.38 12.79
CA GLU A 9 -1.44 1.10 12.72
C GLU A 9 -0.85 1.56 11.39
N PRO A 10 0.44 1.94 11.35
CA PRO A 10 1.09 2.33 10.10
C PRO A 10 1.22 1.13 9.15
N GLY A 11 0.41 1.11 8.09
CA GLY A 11 0.50 0.11 7.04
C GLY A 11 -0.28 0.50 5.80
N TRP A 12 0.31 0.29 4.63
CA TRP A 12 -0.32 0.59 3.34
C TRP A 12 -0.71 -0.70 2.63
N LEU A 13 -1.92 -0.73 2.10
CA LEU A 13 -2.36 -1.79 1.21
C LEU A 13 -1.73 -1.54 -0.16
N ILE A 14 -1.01 -2.54 -0.65
CA ILE A 14 -0.39 -2.47 -1.97
C ILE A 14 -1.04 -3.48 -2.90
N ALA A 15 -1.16 -3.11 -4.17
CA ALA A 15 -1.50 -3.99 -5.26
C ALA A 15 -0.41 -3.93 -6.33
N LEU A 16 -0.23 -5.05 -7.00
CA LEU A 16 0.56 -5.16 -8.21
C LEU A 16 -0.38 -5.08 -9.40
N GLU A 17 0.06 -4.37 -10.43
CA GLU A 17 -0.63 -4.36 -11.71
C GLU A 17 0.00 -5.45 -12.56
N GLU A 18 -0.75 -6.52 -12.82
CA GLU A 18 -0.36 -7.65 -13.66
C GLU A 18 -1.46 -7.81 -14.74
N ASP A 19 -1.10 -7.70 -16.01
CA ASP A 19 -2.01 -7.89 -17.16
C ASP A 19 -3.31 -7.06 -17.08
N GLY A 20 -3.21 -5.80 -16.63
CA GLY A 20 -4.35 -4.90 -16.46
C GLY A 20 -5.27 -5.26 -15.29
N ARG A 21 -4.85 -6.19 -14.42
CA ARG A 21 -5.55 -6.57 -13.18
C ARG A 21 -4.76 -6.11 -11.96
N HIS A 22 -5.48 -5.63 -10.96
CA HIS A 22 -4.91 -5.30 -9.66
C HIS A 22 -4.90 -6.53 -8.76
N ARG A 23 -3.72 -7.13 -8.59
CA ARG A 23 -3.52 -8.24 -7.66
C ARG A 23 -3.11 -7.71 -6.29
N PRO A 24 -3.79 -8.08 -5.20
CA PRO A 24 -3.37 -7.71 -3.84
C PRO A 24 -1.94 -8.18 -3.54
N GLY A 25 -1.05 -7.25 -3.22
CA GLY A 25 0.35 -7.50 -2.86
C GLY A 25 0.58 -7.64 -1.35
N GLY A 26 -0.40 -7.26 -0.54
CA GLY A 26 -0.39 -7.38 0.92
C GLY A 26 -0.35 -6.02 1.62
N VAL A 27 0.03 -6.04 2.91
CA VAL A 27 0.25 -4.83 3.71
C VAL A 27 1.76 -4.54 3.74
N MET A 28 2.12 -3.31 3.44
CA MET A 28 3.49 -2.79 3.54
C MET A 28 3.62 -1.90 4.76
N GLU A 29 4.50 -2.30 5.68
CA GLU A 29 4.72 -1.63 6.97
C GLU A 29 6.19 -1.21 7.14
N LEU A 30 7.10 -1.88 6.42
CA LEU A 30 8.55 -1.69 6.53
C LEU A 30 9.06 -0.58 5.61
N GLY A 31 10.09 0.14 6.04
CA GLY A 31 10.75 1.18 5.24
C GLY A 31 9.95 2.48 5.09
N ILE A 32 8.74 2.55 5.64
CA ILE A 32 7.92 3.74 5.63
C ILE A 32 8.42 4.69 6.75
N GLY A 33 8.95 5.85 6.37
CA GLY A 33 9.38 6.88 7.31
C GLY A 33 8.26 7.83 7.75
N PRO A 34 8.45 8.63 8.83
CA PRO A 34 7.44 9.59 9.28
C PRO A 34 7.08 10.66 8.25
N ARG A 35 8.06 11.08 7.43
CA ARG A 35 7.87 12.09 6.38
C ARG A 35 6.99 11.55 5.25
N GLU A 36 7.28 10.34 4.80
CA GLU A 36 6.57 9.67 3.72
C GLU A 36 5.13 9.34 4.16
N ARG A 37 4.93 8.94 5.43
CA ARG A 37 3.59 8.81 6.03
C ARG A 37 2.80 10.09 5.93
N LYS A 38 3.38 11.20 6.42
CA LYS A 38 2.69 12.48 6.42
C LYS A 38 2.31 12.92 5.00
N ALA A 39 3.25 12.82 4.07
CA ALA A 39 3.02 13.16 2.67
C ALA A 39 1.92 12.28 2.05
N PHE A 40 1.98 10.96 2.27
CA PHE A 40 0.95 10.04 1.80
C PHE A 40 -0.43 10.38 2.37
N TYR A 41 -0.55 10.57 3.68
CA TYR A 41 -1.84 10.84 4.33
C TYR A 41 -2.48 12.13 3.83
N GLN A 42 -1.69 13.18 3.55
CA GLN A 42 -2.19 14.43 3.00
C GLN A 42 -2.89 14.25 1.64
N VAL A 43 -2.35 13.36 0.79
CA VAL A 43 -2.94 13.09 -0.53
C VAL A 43 -4.01 12.00 -0.45
N ALA A 44 -3.79 10.96 0.34
CA ALA A 44 -4.67 9.80 0.46
C ALA A 44 -6.07 10.16 0.98
N GLN A 45 -6.19 11.15 1.86
CA GLN A 45 -7.48 11.65 2.35
C GLN A 45 -8.36 12.21 1.22
N GLN A 46 -7.76 12.83 0.20
CA GLN A 46 -8.47 13.40 -0.94
C GLN A 46 -8.91 12.34 -1.95
N MET A 47 -8.27 11.16 -1.94
CA MET A 47 -8.53 10.07 -2.87
C MET A 47 -9.29 8.89 -2.23
N LYS A 48 -9.88 9.13 -1.07
CA LYS A 48 -10.64 8.12 -0.33
C LYS A 48 -11.90 7.74 -1.09
N ILE A 49 -12.01 6.46 -1.44
CA ILE A 49 -13.21 5.89 -2.08
C ILE A 49 -14.15 5.33 -1.01
N ARG A 50 -13.59 4.53 -0.10
CA ARG A 50 -14.36 3.74 0.86
C ARG A 50 -13.57 3.60 2.16
N GLU A 51 -14.28 3.40 3.24
CA GLU A 51 -13.70 3.10 4.54
C GLU A 51 -14.47 1.94 5.18
N ASP A 52 -13.73 0.96 5.67
CA ASP A 52 -14.24 -0.12 6.50
C ASP A 52 -13.76 0.08 7.95
N GLN A 53 -14.07 -0.81 8.89
CA GLN A 53 -13.65 -0.65 10.29
C GLN A 53 -12.12 -0.51 10.43
N ARG A 54 -11.34 -1.30 9.68
CA ARG A 54 -9.88 -1.41 9.84
C ARG A 54 -9.06 -0.66 8.77
N PHE A 55 -9.64 -0.42 7.60
CA PHE A 55 -8.94 0.07 6.42
C PHE A 55 -9.66 1.23 5.77
N VAL A 56 -8.88 2.14 5.18
CA VAL A 56 -9.35 3.15 4.24
C VAL A 56 -8.86 2.77 2.86
N HIS A 57 -9.79 2.58 1.92
CA HIS A 57 -9.51 2.29 0.52
C HIS A 57 -9.46 3.59 -0.26
N VAL A 58 -8.40 3.75 -1.07
CA VAL A 58 -8.15 4.94 -1.87
C VAL A 58 -8.05 4.58 -3.34
N GLU A 59 -8.26 5.56 -4.22
CA GLU A 59 -8.02 5.38 -5.63
C GLU A 59 -6.57 4.98 -5.89
N PRO A 60 -6.32 3.95 -6.72
CA PRO A 60 -4.98 3.42 -7.00
C PRO A 60 -4.18 4.33 -7.94
N ARG A 61 -4.07 5.62 -7.60
CA ARG A 61 -3.31 6.61 -8.38
C ARG A 61 -1.85 6.73 -7.93
N ILE A 62 -1.55 6.29 -6.72
CA ILE A 62 -0.19 6.39 -6.14
C ILE A 62 0.61 5.14 -6.50
N HIS A 63 1.66 5.34 -7.28
CA HIS A 63 2.68 4.33 -7.54
C HIS A 63 3.76 4.40 -6.46
N CYS A 64 4.36 3.25 -6.17
CA CYS A 64 5.44 3.15 -5.21
C CYS A 64 6.38 2.01 -5.60
N LYS A 65 7.66 2.18 -5.25
CA LYS A 65 8.69 1.17 -5.37
C LYS A 65 8.74 0.36 -4.09
N VAL A 66 8.69 -0.96 -4.25
CA VAL A 66 8.70 -1.92 -3.15
C VAL A 66 9.83 -2.91 -3.38
N LYS A 67 10.68 -3.11 -2.37
CA LYS A 67 11.63 -4.21 -2.33
C LYS A 67 11.00 -5.35 -1.53
N TYR A 68 11.04 -6.56 -2.06
CA TYR A 68 10.50 -7.75 -1.39
C TYR A 68 11.46 -8.91 -1.57
N LYS A 69 11.36 -9.92 -0.69
CA LYS A 69 12.27 -11.08 -0.75
C LYS A 69 11.82 -12.10 -1.80
N LYS A 70 10.58 -12.55 -1.68
CA LYS A 70 9.98 -13.57 -2.56
C LYS A 70 8.46 -13.45 -2.54
N TRP A 71 7.81 -14.12 -3.47
CA TRP A 71 6.38 -14.39 -3.41
C TRP A 71 6.07 -15.44 -2.34
N THR A 72 4.98 -15.27 -1.62
CA THR A 72 4.41 -16.32 -0.76
C THR A 72 3.67 -17.33 -1.65
N HIS A 73 3.43 -18.54 -1.14
CA HIS A 73 2.62 -19.54 -1.84
C HIS A 73 1.19 -19.03 -2.12
N THR A 74 0.69 -18.09 -1.30
CA THR A 74 -0.59 -17.42 -1.46
C THR A 74 -0.57 -16.24 -2.45
N GLY A 75 0.59 -15.94 -3.05
CA GLY A 75 0.73 -14.91 -4.08
C GLY A 75 0.88 -13.48 -3.57
N TYR A 76 1.23 -13.30 -2.29
CA TYR A 76 1.54 -11.99 -1.70
C TYR A 76 3.06 -11.75 -1.70
N LEU A 77 3.47 -10.49 -1.53
CA LEU A 77 4.87 -10.16 -1.34
C LEU A 77 5.31 -10.51 0.09
N ARG A 78 6.42 -11.23 0.23
CA ARG A 78 7.02 -11.52 1.54
C ARG A 78 7.91 -10.36 1.97
N GLU A 79 7.60 -9.81 3.15
CA GLU A 79 8.32 -8.69 3.78
C GLU A 79 8.51 -7.51 2.80
N PRO A 80 7.41 -6.91 2.30
CA PRO A 80 7.49 -5.75 1.43
C PRO A 80 8.05 -4.55 2.21
N VAL A 81 9.10 -3.94 1.65
CA VAL A 81 9.79 -2.77 2.18
C VAL A 81 9.62 -1.62 1.20
N PHE A 82 9.10 -0.49 1.70
CA PHE A 82 8.98 0.74 0.93
C PHE A 82 10.38 1.26 0.54
N GLN A 83 10.52 1.69 -0.71
CA GLN A 83 11.76 2.28 -1.23
C GLN A 83 11.57 3.72 -1.72
N GLY A 84 10.34 4.13 -2.00
CA GLY A 84 10.03 5.43 -2.56
C GLY A 84 8.71 5.43 -3.34
N PHE A 85 8.25 6.62 -3.69
CA PHE A 85 7.19 6.81 -4.66
C PHE A 85 7.76 6.72 -6.08
#